data_AF-A0A7C4A8L6-F1
#
_entry.id   AF-A0A7C4A8L6-F1
#
_cell.length_a   1.000
_cell.length_b   1.000
_cell.length_c   1.000
_cell.angle_alpha   90.00
_cell.angle_beta   90.00
_cell.angle_gamma   90.00
#
_symmetry.space_group_name_H-M   'P 1'
#
loop_
_entity.id
_entity.type
_entity.pdbx_description
1 polymer ?
#
loop_
_entity_poly.entity_id
_entity_poly.type
_entity_poly.pdbx_seq_one_letter_code
_entity_poly.pdbx_strand_id
1 'polypeptide(L)'
;MRILILSGVLVGLGLGCGARQQTSEAAASPGPAAVKPGEVVVRWRFSGIAQLRGNTNAASLREVWALPSTQKVVEEALGKLAAAPPRLFKEGWAAGNIETTPLLRPLLDDLLQAESQAECRGTAGPAFEWTLAVRLDEARVGLWRANWEALMTALGATEPLESKSEGFTAWEAKRSGTPNLFRLVRAGEWLVAGWGQDALPSLAEWLKRIKAGGRPSPTAMGGWLELEVNLPCLSKSLGLSEKVRWPQAQLTFTGRGANVRATGRFVFAEAPGFKLDPWRIPTQTIREPLISFTAMRGAQPWLSGAPLFSQLGLLPVPNQLFGWAQSQTPFQTYFAWTLPDITNTLEKAALRLPEVLKSNYPRFAIGEVTYLTNRAQLSWKGLPVLLPFLRPAPVPESDFVVAGVFPTTGTGKAAAPAELYAQVTGPTNLVYYDWEITEHRVRGWLTMRSFYDMVGRYAPPPTNSAAMLWLVDTNMTRHLGNAVTELTLQSPREMSGMRTSAIGLSGFELVCLAYWIANPAFPAYKPIPAIGPRSWPATGAKPGQPPTVEK
;
A
#
# COMPACT_ATOMS: atom_id res chain seq x y z
N MET A 1 7.32 1.36 -1.94
CA MET A 1 8.56 0.89 -1.28
C MET A 1 9.32 2.00 -0.56
N ARG A 2 9.84 3.02 -1.24
CA ARG A 2 10.66 4.09 -0.59
C ARG A 2 9.84 5.13 0.19
N ILE A 3 8.62 5.42 -0.26
CA ILE A 3 7.66 6.20 0.50
C ILE A 3 7.22 5.44 1.76
N LEU A 4 7.29 4.10 1.81
CA LEU A 4 7.03 3.34 3.05
C LEU A 4 8.14 3.53 4.09
N ILE A 5 9.40 3.74 3.68
CA ILE A 5 10.53 4.06 4.59
C ILE A 5 10.35 5.46 5.18
N LEU A 6 10.04 6.44 4.32
CA LEU A 6 9.87 7.84 4.73
C LEU A 6 8.56 8.04 5.52
N SER A 7 7.50 7.29 5.20
CA SER A 7 6.31 7.17 6.03
C SER A 7 6.61 6.45 7.34
N GLY A 8 7.58 5.53 7.38
CA GLY A 8 8.10 4.93 8.62
C GLY A 8 8.77 5.95 9.55
N VAL A 9 9.53 6.90 9.00
CA VAL A 9 10.11 8.04 9.75
C VAL A 9 9.03 8.97 10.29
N LEU A 10 7.96 9.22 9.54
CA LEU A 10 6.83 10.04 9.99
C LEU A 10 5.86 9.32 10.92
N VAL A 11 5.70 8.01 10.76
CA VAL A 11 5.13 7.14 11.78
C VAL A 11 6.02 7.20 13.02
N GLY A 12 7.34 7.40 12.90
CA GLY A 12 8.21 7.56 14.06
C GLY A 12 8.18 8.90 14.75
N LEU A 13 8.19 9.99 13.99
CA LEU A 13 7.89 11.32 14.51
C LEU A 13 6.46 11.36 15.10
N GLY A 14 5.56 10.50 14.63
CA GLY A 14 4.16 10.49 15.04
C GLY A 14 3.76 9.62 16.19
N LEU A 15 4.28 8.39 16.22
CA LEU A 15 4.20 7.53 17.39
C LEU A 15 5.01 8.17 18.54
N GLY A 16 6.09 8.90 18.22
CA GLY A 16 6.86 9.73 19.15
C GLY A 16 6.25 11.09 19.50
N CYS A 17 5.04 11.45 19.04
CA CYS A 17 4.38 12.69 19.48
C CYS A 17 2.93 12.50 19.94
N GLY A 18 2.33 11.30 19.90
CA GLY A 18 0.95 11.17 20.39
C GLY A 18 0.21 9.86 20.19
N ALA A 19 0.87 8.72 19.96
CA ALA A 19 0.14 7.45 19.89
C ALA A 19 -0.19 6.91 21.27
N ARG A 20 -1.19 7.49 21.92
CA ARG A 20 -1.83 6.90 23.11
C ARG A 20 -2.43 5.55 22.68
N GLN A 21 -2.05 4.46 23.34
CA GLN A 21 -2.83 3.22 23.30
C GLN A 21 -4.24 3.56 23.83
N GLN A 22 -5.21 3.77 22.92
CA GLN A 22 -6.61 3.88 23.32
C GLN A 22 -7.07 2.48 23.73
N THR A 23 -7.13 2.23 25.04
CA THR A 23 -7.95 1.18 25.62
C THR A 23 -9.41 1.54 25.37
N SER A 24 -10.12 0.74 24.58
CA SER A 24 -11.58 0.78 24.50
C SER A 24 -12.08 -0.63 24.78
N GLU A 25 -12.73 -0.80 25.92
CA GLU A 25 -13.63 -1.93 26.18
C GLU A 25 -14.88 -1.77 25.32
N ALA A 26 -15.05 -2.63 24.31
CA ALA A 26 -16.36 -3.05 23.78
C ALA A 26 -16.20 -4.20 22.77
N ALA A 27 -16.85 -5.33 23.09
CA ALA A 27 -17.25 -6.50 22.30
C ALA A 27 -16.61 -6.82 20.93
N ALA A 28 -15.98 -8.01 20.89
CA ALA A 28 -15.90 -8.95 19.76
C ALA A 28 -15.59 -8.40 18.35
N SER A 29 -14.48 -7.67 18.23
CA SER A 29 -13.64 -7.68 17.03
C SER A 29 -12.19 -7.75 17.50
N PRO A 30 -11.26 -8.40 16.77
CA PRO A 30 -9.88 -8.46 17.20
C PRO A 30 -9.28 -7.04 17.10
N GLY A 31 -9.29 -6.32 18.22
CA GLY A 31 -8.64 -5.01 18.34
C GLY A 31 -7.13 -5.13 18.08
N PRO A 32 -6.43 -4.00 17.86
CA PRO A 32 -4.99 -4.00 17.64
C PRO A 32 -4.28 -4.72 18.79
N ALA A 33 -3.39 -5.65 18.45
CA ALA A 33 -2.62 -6.40 19.44
C ALA A 33 -1.74 -5.43 20.25
N ALA A 34 -1.78 -5.55 21.58
CA ALA A 34 -0.91 -4.77 22.46
C ALA A 34 0.55 -5.10 22.17
N VAL A 35 1.36 -4.07 21.93
CA VAL A 35 2.80 -4.22 21.68
C VAL A 35 3.47 -4.61 22.99
N LYS A 36 4.23 -5.71 23.00
CA LYS A 36 4.97 -6.12 24.19
C LYS A 36 6.21 -5.23 24.38
N PRO A 37 6.66 -4.99 25.62
CA PRO A 37 7.89 -4.24 25.86
C PRO A 37 9.08 -4.90 25.15
N GLY A 38 9.84 -4.11 24.40
CA GLY A 38 10.98 -4.57 23.61
C GLY A 38 10.63 -5.23 22.28
N GLU A 39 9.34 -5.40 21.95
CA GLU A 39 8.91 -5.93 20.66
C GLU A 39 9.15 -4.90 19.54
N VAL A 40 9.69 -5.36 18.41
CA VAL A 40 9.94 -4.54 17.23
C VAL A 40 8.61 -4.32 16.50
N VAL A 41 8.25 -3.05 16.32
CA VAL A 41 7.04 -2.64 15.62
C VAL A 41 7.37 -2.36 14.15
N VAL A 42 8.47 -1.65 13.94
CA VAL A 42 9.04 -1.37 12.62
C VAL A 42 10.55 -1.45 12.74
N ARG A 43 11.21 -2.06 11.76
CA ARG A 43 12.64 -1.93 11.56
C ARG A 43 12.91 -1.83 10.06
N TRP A 44 13.80 -0.93 9.66
CA TRP A 44 14.31 -0.92 8.29
C TRP A 44 15.82 -0.83 8.24
N ARG A 45 16.37 -1.36 7.16
CA ARG A 45 17.75 -1.14 6.74
C ARG A 45 17.74 -0.74 5.28
N PHE A 46 18.37 0.37 4.96
CA PHE A 46 18.39 0.91 3.62
C PHE A 46 19.81 1.30 3.24
N SER A 47 20.28 0.79 2.09
CA SER A 47 21.65 1.03 1.60
C SER A 47 21.89 2.47 1.12
N GLY A 48 20.83 3.27 0.91
CA GLY A 48 20.94 4.60 0.32
C GLY A 48 20.96 4.56 -1.21
N ILE A 49 20.39 5.59 -1.85
CA ILE A 49 20.37 5.69 -3.32
C ILE A 49 21.76 5.91 -3.91
N ALA A 50 22.68 6.54 -3.17
CA ALA A 50 24.04 6.73 -3.63
C ALA A 50 24.72 5.38 -3.99
N GLN A 51 24.48 4.33 -3.18
CA GLN A 51 25.00 2.99 -3.44
C GLN A 51 24.32 2.31 -4.64
N LEU A 52 23.06 2.66 -4.95
CA LEU A 52 22.33 2.10 -6.08
C LEU A 52 22.83 2.60 -7.44
N ARG A 53 23.36 3.82 -7.51
CA ARG A 53 23.86 4.41 -8.76
C ARG A 53 25.02 3.60 -9.36
N GLY A 54 25.87 3.03 -8.50
CA GLY A 54 27.00 2.19 -8.93
C GLY A 54 26.66 0.71 -9.16
N ASN A 55 25.43 0.26 -8.85
CA ASN A 55 25.06 -1.15 -8.96
C ASN A 55 24.65 -1.50 -10.41
N THR A 56 25.09 -2.64 -10.92
CA THR A 56 24.73 -3.14 -12.26
C THR A 56 23.34 -3.79 -12.32
N ASN A 57 22.71 -4.07 -11.18
CA ASN A 57 21.36 -4.63 -11.09
C ASN A 57 20.25 -3.56 -10.99
N ALA A 58 19.02 -4.00 -11.26
CA ALA A 58 17.78 -3.22 -11.45
C ALA A 58 17.94 -2.01 -12.37
N ALA A 59 18.47 -2.25 -13.58
CA ALA A 59 18.65 -1.21 -14.60
C ALA A 59 17.39 -0.35 -14.80
N SER A 60 16.20 -0.96 -14.91
CA SER A 60 14.93 -0.23 -15.09
C SER A 60 14.64 0.74 -13.94
N LEU A 61 14.89 0.33 -12.69
CA LEU A 61 14.71 1.21 -11.53
C LEU A 61 15.67 2.39 -11.56
N ARG A 62 16.93 2.18 -11.96
CA ARG A 62 17.93 3.26 -12.05
C ARG A 62 17.56 4.26 -13.15
N GLU A 63 17.15 3.76 -14.31
CA GLU A 63 16.73 4.59 -15.45
C GLU A 63 15.49 5.40 -15.09
N VAL A 64 14.45 4.77 -14.53
CA VAL A 64 13.24 5.47 -14.06
C VAL A 64 13.61 6.49 -12.98
N TRP A 65 14.53 6.17 -12.07
CA TRP A 65 14.96 7.11 -11.03
C TRP A 65 15.67 8.34 -11.61
N ALA A 66 16.45 8.19 -12.67
CA ALA A 66 17.15 9.29 -13.32
C ALA A 66 16.22 10.25 -14.10
N LEU A 67 14.96 9.86 -14.33
CA LEU A 67 14.00 10.69 -15.07
C LEU A 67 13.66 11.98 -14.30
N PRO A 68 13.60 13.14 -14.99
CA PRO A 68 13.14 14.39 -14.39
C PRO A 68 11.73 14.30 -13.80
N SER A 69 10.83 13.55 -14.43
CA SER A 69 9.46 13.33 -13.93
C SER A 69 9.46 12.60 -12.58
N THR A 70 10.30 11.58 -12.42
CA THR A 70 10.48 10.88 -11.13
C THR A 70 11.06 11.82 -10.07
N GLN A 71 12.04 12.67 -10.41
CA GLN A 71 12.59 13.63 -9.46
C GLN A 71 11.54 14.64 -8.95
N LYS A 72 10.63 15.11 -9.81
CA LYS A 72 9.51 15.97 -9.40
C LYS A 72 8.57 15.28 -8.40
N VAL A 73 8.26 13.98 -8.62
CA VAL A 73 7.43 13.21 -7.67
C VAL A 73 8.13 13.07 -6.33
N VAL A 74 9.44 12.80 -6.35
CA VAL A 74 10.25 12.67 -5.13
C VAL A 74 10.29 14.00 -4.38
N GLU A 75 10.53 15.12 -5.08
CA GLU A 75 10.53 16.45 -4.49
C GLU A 75 9.18 16.81 -3.86
N GLU A 76 8.07 16.57 -4.57
CA GLU A 76 6.72 16.81 -4.05
C GLU A 76 6.46 15.96 -2.79
N ALA A 77 6.81 14.67 -2.84
CA ALA A 77 6.65 13.77 -1.71
C ALA A 77 7.50 14.23 -0.51
N LEU A 78 8.80 14.49 -0.68
CA LEU A 78 9.69 14.91 0.40
C LEU A 78 9.28 16.27 0.99
N GLY A 79 8.85 17.22 0.15
CA GLY A 79 8.31 18.50 0.62
C GLY A 79 7.06 18.32 1.49
N LYS A 80 6.11 17.50 1.04
CA LYS A 80 4.90 17.20 1.83
C LYS A 80 5.21 16.43 3.11
N LEU A 81 6.18 15.50 3.08
CA LEU A 81 6.62 14.78 4.28
C LEU A 81 7.26 15.73 5.30
N ALA A 82 8.10 16.68 4.86
CA ALA A 82 8.73 17.67 5.73
C ALA A 82 7.73 18.65 6.37
N ALA A 83 6.63 18.95 5.66
CA ALA A 83 5.54 19.80 6.16
C ALA A 83 4.51 19.05 7.02
N ALA A 84 4.56 17.71 7.06
CA ALA A 84 3.53 16.90 7.69
C ALA A 84 3.49 16.97 9.24
N PRO A 85 4.60 17.04 9.99
CA PRO A 85 4.58 16.84 11.44
C PRO A 85 3.65 17.78 12.21
N PRO A 86 3.63 19.11 12.01
CA PRO A 86 2.72 19.99 12.75
C PRO A 86 1.23 19.65 12.53
N ARG A 87 0.89 19.18 11.32
CA ARG A 87 -0.48 18.80 10.96
C ARG A 87 -0.89 17.45 11.56
N LEU A 88 0.04 16.50 11.63
CA LEU A 88 -0.22 15.16 12.12
C LEU A 88 -0.15 15.08 13.66
N PHE A 89 0.67 15.92 14.28
CA PHE A 89 1.00 15.87 15.72
C PHE A 89 0.71 17.22 16.37
N LYS A 90 -0.58 17.60 16.39
CA LYS A 90 -1.04 18.89 16.92
C LYS A 90 -0.71 19.11 18.40
N GLU A 91 -0.51 18.02 19.16
CA GLU A 91 -0.15 18.06 20.57
C GLU A 91 1.38 18.15 20.72
N GLY A 92 1.87 19.16 21.45
CA GLY A 92 3.27 19.23 21.90
C GLY A 92 4.20 20.14 21.10
N TRP A 93 3.73 20.82 20.04
CA TRP A 93 4.47 21.96 19.47
C TRP A 93 4.11 23.20 20.29
N ALA A 94 5.12 23.92 20.80
CA ALA A 94 4.89 25.18 21.48
C ALA A 94 4.12 26.13 20.54
N ALA A 95 3.30 27.02 21.11
CA ALA A 95 2.52 28.01 20.36
C ALA A 95 3.45 28.99 19.63
N GLY A 96 3.96 28.56 18.49
CA GLY A 96 4.89 29.26 17.63
C GLY A 96 4.99 28.48 16.32
N ASN A 97 4.58 29.11 15.22
CA ASN A 97 4.64 28.54 13.88
C ASN A 97 6.11 28.33 13.46
N ILE A 98 6.77 27.28 13.93
CA ILE A 98 8.04 26.88 13.32
C ILE A 98 7.72 26.24 11.97
N GLU A 99 8.33 26.78 10.93
CA GLU A 99 8.35 26.15 9.62
C GLU A 99 9.23 24.88 9.73
N THR A 100 8.60 23.71 9.87
CA THR A 100 9.33 22.43 10.01
C THR A 100 9.96 21.98 8.70
N THR A 101 9.41 22.44 7.57
CA THR A 101 9.87 22.06 6.23
C THR A 101 11.35 22.33 5.98
N PRO A 102 11.89 23.55 6.19
CA PRO A 102 13.32 23.82 6.00
C PRO A 102 14.22 23.01 6.93
N LEU A 103 13.73 22.63 8.12
CA LEU A 103 14.50 21.83 9.08
C LEU A 103 14.52 20.34 8.72
N LEU A 104 13.41 19.80 8.21
CA LEU A 104 13.26 18.36 7.97
C LEU A 104 13.62 17.94 6.54
N ARG A 105 13.36 18.79 5.55
CA ARG A 105 13.64 18.47 4.14
C ARG A 105 15.08 17.98 3.90
N PRO A 106 16.14 18.69 4.35
CA PRO A 106 17.50 18.22 4.09
C PRO A 106 17.83 16.91 4.83
N LEU A 107 17.18 16.62 5.96
CA LEU A 107 17.36 15.34 6.68
C LEU A 107 16.71 14.19 5.91
N LEU A 108 15.54 14.42 5.30
CA LEU A 108 14.88 13.44 4.45
C LEU A 108 15.66 13.18 3.16
N ASP A 109 16.29 14.21 2.59
CA ASP A 109 17.19 14.05 1.45
C ASP A 109 18.38 13.15 1.83
N ASP A 110 18.98 13.34 3.00
CA ASP A 110 20.05 12.47 3.50
C ASP A 110 19.59 11.03 3.72
N LEU A 111 18.42 10.82 4.33
CA LEU A 111 17.86 9.48 4.54
C LEU A 111 17.61 8.73 3.24
N LEU A 112 17.38 9.47 2.14
CA LEU A 112 17.22 8.91 0.82
C LEU A 112 18.57 8.60 0.15
N GLN A 113 19.59 9.44 0.33
CA GLN A 113 20.88 9.25 -0.33
C GLN A 113 21.81 8.28 0.42
N ALA A 114 21.88 8.41 1.74
CA ALA A 114 22.81 7.73 2.60
C ALA A 114 22.29 6.39 3.10
N GLU A 115 23.21 5.55 3.57
CA GLU A 115 22.86 4.35 4.29
C GLU A 115 22.17 4.73 5.61
N SER A 116 21.02 4.13 5.87
CA SER A 116 20.25 4.36 7.10
C SER A 116 19.66 3.07 7.65
N GLN A 117 19.55 3.02 8.98
CA GLN A 117 18.91 1.94 9.71
C GLN A 117 18.02 2.57 10.77
N ALA A 118 16.81 2.07 10.95
CA ALA A 118 16.00 2.50 12.08
C ALA A 118 15.19 1.36 12.67
N GLU A 119 14.80 1.56 13.92
CA GLU A 119 14.00 0.63 14.70
C GLU A 119 13.03 1.41 15.60
N CYS A 120 11.82 0.90 15.70
CA CYS A 120 10.80 1.32 16.63
C CYS A 120 10.40 0.13 17.49
N ARG A 121 10.43 0.31 18.82
CA ARG A 121 10.05 -0.72 19.78
C ARG A 121 8.97 -0.23 20.74
N GLY A 122 8.10 -1.14 21.16
CA GLY A 122 7.21 -0.89 22.29
C GLY A 122 7.98 -0.78 23.60
N THR A 123 7.49 0.05 24.51
CA THR A 123 8.01 0.15 25.89
C THR A 123 7.00 -0.44 26.88
N ALA A 124 7.33 -0.46 28.18
CA ALA A 124 6.40 -0.89 29.23
C ALA A 124 5.19 0.04 29.44
N GLY A 125 5.12 1.16 28.73
CA GLY A 125 4.00 2.10 28.74
C GLY A 125 3.50 2.45 27.33
N PRO A 126 2.70 3.51 27.17
CA PRO A 126 2.13 3.90 25.87
C PRO A 126 3.17 4.47 24.89
N ALA A 127 4.43 4.59 25.31
CA ALA A 127 5.50 5.19 24.51
C ALA A 127 6.17 4.16 23.61
N PHE A 128 6.70 4.66 22.49
CA PHE A 128 7.64 3.93 21.65
C PHE A 128 9.05 4.48 21.85
N GLU A 129 10.05 3.61 21.73
CA GLU A 129 11.44 4.03 21.56
C GLU A 129 11.78 3.97 20.07
N TRP A 130 12.30 5.07 19.54
CA TRP A 130 12.86 5.17 18.19
C TRP A 130 14.37 5.28 18.25
N THR A 131 15.05 4.48 17.44
CA THR A 131 16.48 4.58 17.19
C THR A 131 16.70 4.69 15.69
N LEU A 132 17.46 5.69 15.24
CA LEU A 132 17.82 5.92 13.85
C LEU A 132 19.33 6.10 13.75
N ALA A 133 19.97 5.38 12.84
CA ALA A 133 21.37 5.60 12.49
C ALA A 133 21.48 5.94 11.00
N VAL A 134 22.24 6.99 10.69
CA VAL A 134 22.50 7.44 9.31
C VAL A 134 24.00 7.61 9.13
N ARG A 135 24.55 7.11 8.03
CA ARG A 135 25.97 7.26 7.71
C ARG A 135 26.20 8.60 7.03
N LEU A 136 26.85 9.53 7.73
CA LEU A 136 27.00 10.92 7.31
C LEU A 136 28.45 11.41 7.48
N ASP A 137 28.85 12.37 6.64
CA ASP A 137 30.07 13.15 6.82
C ASP A 137 29.90 14.23 7.92
N GLU A 138 31.00 14.88 8.30
CA GLU A 138 31.00 15.87 9.38
C GLU A 138 30.13 17.10 9.09
N ALA A 139 30.09 17.57 7.84
CA ALA A 139 29.28 18.73 7.45
C ALA A 139 27.79 18.43 7.61
N ARG A 140 27.34 17.25 7.16
CA ARG A 140 25.95 16.79 7.33
C ARG A 140 25.61 16.53 8.79
N VAL A 141 26.53 16.02 9.61
CA VAL A 141 26.32 15.86 11.07
C VAL A 141 26.07 17.21 11.74
N GLY A 142 26.83 18.25 11.38
CA GLY A 142 26.61 19.60 11.89
C GLY A 142 25.22 20.15 11.56
N LEU A 143 24.77 19.96 10.31
CA LEU A 143 23.42 20.32 9.87
C LEU A 143 22.33 19.56 10.65
N TRP A 144 22.48 18.26 10.84
CA TRP A 144 21.53 17.46 11.62
C TRP A 144 21.43 17.96 13.06
N ARG A 145 22.56 18.26 13.72
CA ARG A 145 22.56 18.79 15.10
C ARG A 145 21.79 20.12 15.18
N ALA A 146 22.11 21.07 14.30
CA ALA A 146 21.45 22.38 14.28
C ALA A 146 19.93 22.27 14.03
N ASN A 147 19.52 21.42 13.08
CA ASN A 147 18.11 21.26 12.76
C ASN A 147 17.33 20.57 13.90
N TRP A 148 17.91 19.54 14.53
CA TRP A 148 17.30 18.89 15.69
C TRP A 148 17.25 19.81 16.91
N GLU A 149 18.23 20.68 17.11
CA GLU A 149 18.19 21.71 18.15
C GLU A 149 16.98 22.62 17.99
N ALA A 150 16.80 23.21 16.80
CA ALA A 150 15.65 24.05 16.51
C ALA A 150 14.31 23.30 16.68
N LEU A 151 14.24 22.03 16.25
CA LEU A 151 13.04 21.19 16.40
C LEU A 151 12.74 20.88 17.87
N MET A 152 13.74 20.51 18.67
CA MET A 152 13.55 20.18 20.08
C MET A 152 13.14 21.42 20.89
N THR A 153 13.72 22.59 20.59
CA THR A 153 13.28 23.86 21.19
C THR A 153 11.81 24.15 20.85
N ALA A 154 11.39 23.96 19.59
CA ALA A 154 10.00 24.14 19.19
C ALA A 154 9.03 23.14 19.86
N LEU A 155 9.53 21.97 20.25
CA LEU A 155 8.80 20.95 21.01
C LEU A 155 8.81 21.20 22.53
N GLY A 156 9.28 22.37 22.97
CA GLY A 156 9.32 22.77 24.38
C GLY A 156 10.36 21.99 25.20
N ALA A 157 11.41 21.48 24.55
CA ALA A 157 12.51 20.84 25.25
C ALA A 157 13.37 21.89 25.97
N THR A 158 14.06 21.44 27.02
CA THR A 158 15.10 22.21 27.72
C THR A 158 16.26 22.49 26.78
N GLU A 159 17.09 23.48 27.14
CA GLU A 159 18.37 23.67 26.48
C GLU A 159 19.15 22.34 26.45
N PRO A 160 19.70 21.97 25.28
CA PRO A 160 20.41 20.71 25.16
C PRO A 160 21.69 20.71 25.98
N LEU A 161 22.00 19.56 26.58
CA LEU A 161 23.20 19.36 27.36
C LEU A 161 24.10 18.31 26.71
N GLU A 162 25.41 18.49 26.83
CA GLU A 162 26.34 17.43 26.50
C GLU A 162 26.32 16.36 27.59
N SER A 163 26.12 15.11 27.19
CA SER A 163 26.15 13.94 28.05
C SER A 163 27.08 12.87 27.45
N LYS A 164 27.26 11.76 28.17
CA LYS A 164 28.00 10.60 27.68
C LYS A 164 27.07 9.41 27.53
N SER A 165 27.21 8.67 26.44
CA SER A 165 26.51 7.41 26.21
C SER A 165 27.47 6.37 25.64
N GLU A 166 27.70 5.29 26.37
CA GLU A 166 28.57 4.16 25.95
C GLU A 166 30.00 4.57 25.56
N GLY A 167 30.49 5.69 26.10
CA GLY A 167 31.82 6.25 25.84
C GLY A 167 31.88 7.28 24.71
N PHE A 168 30.75 7.59 24.07
CA PHE A 168 30.64 8.67 23.08
C PHE A 168 30.02 9.92 23.70
N THR A 169 30.39 11.09 23.16
CA THR A 169 29.72 12.36 23.46
C THR A 169 28.34 12.36 22.82
N ALA A 170 27.33 12.69 23.62
CA ALA A 170 25.93 12.75 23.22
C ALA A 170 25.39 14.17 23.43
N TRP A 171 24.56 14.62 22.51
CA TRP A 171 23.72 15.79 22.66
C TRP A 171 22.35 15.33 23.16
N GLU A 172 21.92 15.81 24.33
CA GLU A 172 20.71 15.35 25.00
C GLU A 172 19.73 16.51 25.21
N ALA A 173 18.47 16.29 24.83
CA ALA A 173 17.38 17.23 25.05
C ALA A 173 16.23 16.52 25.79
N LYS A 174 15.65 17.19 26.79
CA LYS A 174 14.54 16.66 27.59
C LYS A 174 13.31 17.55 27.49
N ARG A 175 12.12 16.97 27.56
CA ARG A 175 10.85 17.72 27.60
C ARG A 175 9.89 17.13 28.63
N SER A 176 8.80 17.81 28.93
CA SER A 176 7.80 17.34 29.91
C SER A 176 6.81 16.29 29.34
N GLY A 177 6.59 16.28 28.02
CA GLY A 177 5.66 15.37 27.35
C GLY A 177 6.29 14.03 26.95
N THR A 178 5.46 13.02 26.70
CA THR A 178 5.89 11.71 26.20
C THR A 178 6.11 11.73 24.68
N PRO A 179 7.19 11.12 24.17
CA PRO A 179 8.41 10.71 24.83
C PRO A 179 9.25 11.93 25.24
N ASN A 180 9.92 11.84 26.38
CA ASN A 180 10.55 12.96 27.07
C ASN A 180 12.06 13.08 26.88
N LEU A 181 12.72 12.08 26.28
CA LEU A 181 14.18 12.03 26.15
C LEU A 181 14.59 11.85 24.69
N PHE A 182 15.36 12.80 24.18
CA PHE A 182 16.03 12.71 22.88
C PHE A 182 17.55 12.73 23.06
N ARG A 183 18.27 11.90 22.30
CA ARG A 183 19.73 11.93 22.21
C ARG A 183 20.20 11.85 20.77
N LEU A 184 21.26 12.60 20.46
CA LEU A 184 21.98 12.53 19.20
C LEU A 184 23.46 12.26 19.46
N VAL A 185 24.02 11.23 18.84
CA VAL A 185 25.37 10.73 19.13
C VAL A 185 26.13 10.49 17.83
N ARG A 186 27.33 11.05 17.72
CA ARG A 186 28.27 10.70 16.65
C ARG A 186 29.13 9.53 17.11
N ALA A 187 29.01 8.39 16.44
CA ALA A 187 29.77 7.17 16.73
C ALA A 187 30.42 6.63 15.45
N GLY A 188 31.73 6.84 15.30
CA GLY A 188 32.44 6.50 14.07
C GLY A 188 31.89 7.27 12.87
N GLU A 189 31.45 6.55 11.83
CA GLU A 189 30.82 7.14 10.64
C GLU A 189 29.30 7.32 10.75
N TRP A 190 28.72 6.96 11.90
CA TRP A 190 27.27 6.97 12.11
C TRP A 190 26.85 8.14 12.98
N LEU A 191 25.79 8.83 12.56
CA LEU A 191 24.98 9.66 13.43
C LEU A 191 23.82 8.82 13.94
N VAL A 192 23.73 8.63 15.26
CA VAL A 192 22.69 7.83 15.92
C VAL A 192 21.78 8.75 16.73
N ALA A 193 20.52 8.81 16.36
CA ALA A 193 19.47 9.52 17.09
C ALA A 193 18.59 8.52 17.84
N GLY A 194 18.21 8.85 19.08
CA GLY A 194 17.29 8.08 19.89
C GLY A 194 16.22 8.98 20.48
N TRP A 195 14.97 8.53 20.47
CA TRP A 195 13.84 9.26 21.08
C TRP A 195 12.92 8.28 21.79
N GLY A 196 12.72 8.49 23.09
CA GLY A 196 12.01 7.54 23.95
C GLY A 196 11.61 8.16 25.29
N GLN A 197 11.04 7.32 26.14
CA GLN A 197 10.54 7.69 27.45
C GLN A 197 11.54 7.24 28.52
N ASP A 198 12.14 8.21 29.23
CA ASP A 198 13.08 8.09 30.34
C ASP A 198 14.44 7.41 30.02
N ALA A 199 14.46 6.41 29.14
CA ALA A 199 15.63 5.65 28.75
C ALA A 199 15.64 5.35 27.25
N LEU A 200 16.84 5.05 26.73
CA LEU A 200 17.08 4.70 25.33
C LEU A 200 17.94 3.42 25.20
N PRO A 201 17.43 2.24 25.63
CA PRO A 201 18.19 0.99 25.60
C PRO A 201 18.56 0.53 24.17
N SER A 202 17.71 0.76 23.16
CA SER A 202 18.04 0.42 21.77
C SER A 202 19.19 1.28 21.23
N LEU A 203 19.19 2.59 21.54
CA LEU A 203 20.34 3.46 21.21
C LEU A 203 21.63 2.97 21.88
N ALA A 204 21.59 2.64 23.17
CA ALA A 204 22.76 2.14 23.89
C ALA A 204 23.30 0.83 23.28
N GLU A 205 22.41 -0.08 22.89
CA GLU A 205 22.78 -1.33 22.20
C GLU A 205 23.48 -1.06 20.86
N TRP A 206 22.95 -0.13 20.06
CA TRP A 206 23.54 0.23 18.76
C TRP A 206 24.92 0.87 18.92
N LEU A 207 25.10 1.75 19.92
CA LEU A 207 26.41 2.34 20.21
C LEU A 207 27.44 1.29 20.64
N LYS A 208 27.05 0.30 21.47
CA LYS A 208 27.93 -0.83 21.82
C LYS A 208 28.38 -1.62 20.59
N ARG A 209 27.45 -1.90 19.66
CA ARG A 209 27.76 -2.60 18.41
C ARG A 209 28.67 -1.79 17.49
N ILE A 210 28.45 -0.48 17.39
CA ILE A 210 29.34 0.42 16.63
C ILE A 210 30.73 0.44 17.24
N LYS A 211 30.85 0.52 18.57
CA LYS A 211 32.14 0.48 19.25
C LYS A 211 32.88 -0.84 19.03
N ALA A 212 32.17 -1.96 19.00
CA ALA A 212 32.76 -3.29 18.84
C ALA A 212 33.07 -3.66 17.38
N GLY A 213 32.23 -3.25 16.42
CA GLY A 213 32.28 -3.73 15.03
C GLY A 213 32.05 -2.65 13.97
N GLY A 214 32.05 -1.37 14.34
CA GLY A 214 31.94 -0.22 13.42
C GLY A 214 30.57 0.04 12.82
N ARG A 215 29.53 -0.76 13.16
CA ARG A 215 28.18 -0.64 12.60
C ARG A 215 27.08 -0.93 13.63
N PRO A 216 25.88 -0.32 13.49
CA PRO A 216 24.75 -0.54 14.41
C PRO A 216 24.12 -1.94 14.29
N SER A 217 24.17 -2.54 13.10
CA SER A 217 23.78 -3.92 12.88
C SER A 217 24.51 -4.51 11.65
N PRO A 218 24.49 -5.85 11.47
CA PRO A 218 25.12 -6.48 10.31
C PRO A 218 24.60 -5.94 8.97
N THR A 219 25.45 -5.95 7.95
CA THR A 219 25.07 -5.55 6.59
C THR A 219 23.93 -6.43 6.09
N ALA A 220 22.95 -5.82 5.41
CA ALA A 220 21.92 -6.55 4.67
C ALA A 220 22.57 -7.54 3.68
N MET A 221 22.09 -8.79 3.64
CA MET A 221 22.64 -9.85 2.76
C MET A 221 22.24 -9.60 1.31
N GLY A 222 22.90 -8.65 0.64
CA GLY A 222 22.65 -8.28 -0.77
C GLY A 222 21.36 -7.47 -1.00
N GLY A 223 20.54 -7.24 0.03
CA GLY A 223 19.34 -6.41 0.02
C GLY A 223 19.64 -4.91 0.00
N TRP A 224 18.94 -4.17 -0.85
CA TRP A 224 18.96 -2.71 -0.88
C TRP A 224 18.06 -2.08 0.17
N LEU A 225 16.95 -2.75 0.45
CA LEU A 225 16.01 -2.42 1.50
C LEU A 225 15.57 -3.71 2.18
N GLU A 226 15.70 -3.73 3.50
CA GLU A 226 15.06 -4.70 4.38
C GLU A 226 14.05 -3.96 5.25
N LEU A 227 12.87 -4.55 5.43
CA LEU A 227 11.77 -3.97 6.19
C LEU A 227 11.10 -5.06 7.01
N GLU A 228 11.03 -4.87 8.32
CA GLU A 228 10.30 -5.70 9.26
C GLU A 228 9.18 -4.87 9.89
N VAL A 229 7.95 -5.36 9.81
CA VAL A 229 6.76 -4.60 10.23
C VAL A 229 5.78 -5.52 10.95
N ASN A 230 5.40 -5.13 12.15
CA ASN A 230 4.28 -5.73 12.87
C ASN A 230 2.97 -5.06 12.43
N LEU A 231 2.39 -5.53 11.31
CA LEU A 231 1.14 -4.99 10.77
C LEU A 231 -0.05 -5.12 11.72
N PRO A 232 -0.22 -6.18 12.56
CA PRO A 232 -1.23 -6.20 13.61
C PRO A 232 -1.22 -4.93 14.48
N CYS A 233 -0.04 -4.54 14.97
CA CYS A 233 0.12 -3.38 15.86
C CYS A 233 -0.07 -2.04 15.13
N LEU A 234 0.19 -2.00 13.82
CA LEU A 234 0.09 -0.77 13.02
C LEU A 234 -1.21 -0.66 12.23
N SER A 235 -2.08 -1.66 12.28
CA SER A 235 -3.28 -1.75 11.46
C SER A 235 -4.13 -0.48 11.51
N LYS A 236 -4.45 0.00 12.72
CA LYS A 236 -5.19 1.26 12.93
C LYS A 236 -4.43 2.49 12.41
N SER A 237 -3.14 2.61 12.71
CA SER A 237 -2.30 3.75 12.32
C SER A 237 -2.10 3.85 10.80
N LEU A 238 -2.11 2.71 10.11
CA LEU A 238 -2.00 2.60 8.66
C LEU A 238 -3.38 2.60 7.96
N GLY A 239 -4.48 2.66 8.71
CA GLY A 239 -5.84 2.59 8.16
C GLY A 239 -6.15 1.26 7.48
N LEU A 240 -5.51 0.18 7.91
CA LEU A 240 -5.74 -1.15 7.39
C LEU A 240 -7.08 -1.70 7.89
N SER A 241 -7.73 -2.52 7.07
CA SER A 241 -9.01 -3.12 7.40
C SER A 241 -8.91 -4.05 8.62
N GLU A 242 -9.73 -3.83 9.63
CA GLU A 242 -9.85 -4.70 10.82
C GLU A 242 -10.44 -6.08 10.47
N LYS A 243 -11.08 -6.21 9.31
CA LYS A 243 -11.61 -7.50 8.81
C LYS A 243 -10.53 -8.46 8.36
N VAL A 244 -9.31 -7.96 8.13
CA VAL A 244 -8.16 -8.76 7.69
C VAL A 244 -7.27 -9.03 8.88
N ARG A 245 -6.93 -10.32 9.09
CA ARG A 245 -5.93 -10.71 10.07
C ARG A 245 -4.54 -10.44 9.48
N TRP A 246 -3.98 -9.28 9.81
CA TRP A 246 -2.68 -8.86 9.29
C TRP A 246 -1.53 -9.69 9.88
N PRO A 247 -0.53 -10.09 9.08
CA PRO A 247 0.64 -10.82 9.57
C PRO A 247 1.77 -9.87 10.01
N GLN A 248 2.71 -10.36 10.81
CA GLN A 248 4.04 -9.75 10.83
C GLN A 248 4.70 -9.98 9.47
N ALA A 249 5.30 -8.94 8.89
CA ALA A 249 5.88 -8.97 7.56
C ALA A 249 7.37 -8.65 7.60
N GLN A 250 8.18 -9.48 6.95
CA GLN A 250 9.59 -9.20 6.67
C GLN A 250 9.74 -9.15 5.15
N LEU A 251 10.20 -8.02 4.63
CA LEU A 251 10.34 -7.77 3.19
C LEU A 251 11.79 -7.42 2.87
N THR A 252 12.30 -7.99 1.79
CA THR A 252 13.63 -7.67 1.26
C THR A 252 13.51 -7.30 -0.21
N PHE A 253 14.21 -6.25 -0.62
CA PHE A 253 14.25 -5.80 -2.00
C PHE A 253 15.68 -5.80 -2.52
N THR A 254 15.90 -6.52 -3.62
CA THR A 254 17.19 -6.71 -4.26
C THR A 254 17.09 -6.37 -5.75
N GLY A 255 18.19 -5.94 -6.36
CA GLY A 255 18.27 -5.87 -7.81
C GLY A 255 18.55 -7.24 -8.40
N ARG A 256 17.91 -7.57 -9.52
CA ARG A 256 18.15 -8.79 -10.30
C ARG A 256 18.07 -8.51 -11.80
N GLY A 257 19.23 -8.38 -12.46
CA GLY A 257 19.29 -8.01 -13.87
C GLY A 257 18.65 -6.64 -14.10
N ALA A 258 17.69 -6.51 -15.03
CA ALA A 258 16.96 -5.26 -15.24
C ALA A 258 15.91 -4.95 -14.14
N ASN A 259 15.49 -5.96 -13.37
CA ASN A 259 14.33 -5.89 -12.48
C ASN A 259 14.70 -5.73 -11.00
N VAL A 260 13.70 -5.39 -10.19
CA VAL A 260 13.70 -5.51 -8.74
C VAL A 260 13.03 -6.82 -8.35
N ARG A 261 13.67 -7.55 -7.44
CA ARG A 261 13.08 -8.70 -6.75
C ARG A 261 12.71 -8.29 -5.33
N ALA A 262 11.43 -8.43 -5.00
CA ALA A 262 10.93 -8.34 -3.64
C ALA A 262 10.67 -9.75 -3.11
N THR A 263 11.14 -10.06 -1.91
CA THR A 263 10.80 -11.29 -1.19
C THR A 263 10.14 -10.94 0.13
N GLY A 264 9.16 -11.74 0.55
CA GLY A 264 8.39 -11.50 1.75
C GLY A 264 8.22 -12.76 2.58
N ARG A 265 8.32 -12.62 3.90
CA ARG A 265 7.90 -13.63 4.86
C ARG A 265 6.77 -13.03 5.70
N PHE A 266 5.66 -13.75 5.78
CA PHE A 266 4.45 -13.29 6.46
C PHE A 266 4.06 -14.32 7.53
N VAL A 267 4.09 -13.91 8.79
CA VAL A 267 3.80 -14.78 9.94
C VAL A 267 2.52 -14.30 10.61
N PHE A 268 1.51 -15.18 10.63
CA PHE A 268 0.21 -14.91 11.24
C PHE A 268 0.20 -15.38 12.69
N ALA A 269 -0.43 -14.61 13.58
CA ALA A 269 -0.61 -15.01 14.98
C ALA A 269 -1.43 -16.31 15.09
N GLU A 270 -2.45 -16.45 14.24
CA GLU A 270 -3.30 -17.64 14.11
C GLU A 270 -3.37 -18.08 12.65
N ALA A 271 -3.67 -19.36 12.42
CA ALA A 271 -3.79 -19.87 11.06
C ALA A 271 -4.96 -19.17 10.33
N PRO A 272 -4.73 -18.52 9.18
CA PRO A 272 -5.79 -17.86 8.41
C PRO A 272 -6.78 -18.83 7.75
N GLY A 273 -6.54 -20.14 7.85
CA GLY A 273 -7.49 -21.17 7.40
C GLY A 273 -7.51 -21.41 5.89
N PHE A 274 -6.42 -21.09 5.17
CA PHE A 274 -6.32 -21.35 3.74
C PHE A 274 -6.49 -22.84 3.43
N LYS A 275 -7.47 -23.17 2.60
CA LYS A 275 -7.67 -24.50 2.04
C LYS A 275 -7.17 -24.52 0.59
N LEU A 276 -6.21 -25.39 0.30
CA LEU A 276 -5.55 -25.45 -1.00
C LEU A 276 -6.09 -26.60 -1.86
N ASP A 277 -7.36 -26.50 -2.27
CA ASP A 277 -8.03 -27.48 -3.14
C ASP A 277 -7.33 -27.61 -4.52
N PRO A 278 -7.51 -28.72 -5.26
CA PRO A 278 -7.00 -28.84 -6.62
C PRO A 278 -7.51 -27.71 -7.52
N TRP A 279 -6.62 -27.10 -8.32
CA TRP A 279 -6.97 -25.98 -9.19
C TRP A 279 -8.05 -26.38 -10.21
N ARG A 280 -9.09 -25.54 -10.34
CA ARG A 280 -10.13 -25.64 -11.38
C ARG A 280 -10.09 -24.36 -12.19
N ILE A 281 -9.17 -24.28 -13.14
CA ILE A 281 -8.94 -23.07 -13.95
C ILE A 281 -9.91 -23.09 -15.14
N PRO A 282 -10.64 -21.99 -15.43
CA PRO A 282 -11.55 -21.92 -16.59
C PRO A 282 -10.76 -21.63 -17.88
N THR A 283 -10.01 -22.63 -18.34
CA THR A 283 -9.09 -22.56 -19.49
C THR A 283 -9.77 -22.25 -20.82
N GLN A 284 -11.06 -22.54 -20.96
CA GLN A 284 -11.84 -22.22 -22.16
C GLN A 284 -12.52 -20.85 -22.10
N THR A 285 -12.61 -20.26 -20.91
CA THR A 285 -13.14 -18.91 -20.71
C THR A 285 -12.06 -17.85 -20.86
N ILE A 286 -10.86 -18.14 -20.35
CA ILE A 286 -9.72 -17.21 -20.40
C ILE A 286 -9.06 -17.28 -21.78
N ARG A 287 -9.05 -16.16 -22.50
CA ARG A 287 -8.60 -16.07 -23.90
C ARG A 287 -7.61 -14.93 -24.10
N GLU A 288 -6.71 -15.11 -25.06
CA GLU A 288 -5.80 -14.06 -25.54
C GLU A 288 -6.58 -12.90 -26.21
N PRO A 289 -6.01 -11.69 -26.34
CA PRO A 289 -4.71 -11.23 -25.85
C PRO A 289 -4.75 -10.83 -24.36
N LEU A 290 -3.98 -11.51 -23.51
CA LEU A 290 -3.88 -11.25 -22.08
C LEU A 290 -2.82 -10.19 -21.79
N ILE A 291 -3.17 -9.24 -20.90
CA ILE A 291 -2.22 -8.30 -20.29
C ILE A 291 -2.07 -8.51 -18.79
N SER A 292 -2.94 -9.32 -18.19
CA SER A 292 -2.75 -9.82 -16.84
C SER A 292 -3.51 -11.12 -16.62
N PHE A 293 -3.04 -11.90 -15.67
CA PHE A 293 -3.70 -13.09 -15.18
C PHE A 293 -3.39 -13.28 -13.69
N THR A 294 -4.43 -13.48 -12.90
CA THR A 294 -4.39 -13.65 -11.46
C THR A 294 -5.11 -14.96 -11.12
N ALA A 295 -4.50 -15.79 -10.29
CA ALA A 295 -5.11 -16.98 -9.73
C ALA A 295 -4.96 -16.96 -8.21
N MET A 296 -6.05 -17.22 -7.51
CA MET A 296 -6.07 -17.25 -6.05
C MET A 296 -6.81 -18.48 -5.57
N ARG A 297 -6.28 -19.12 -4.53
CA ARG A 297 -6.84 -20.30 -3.88
C ARG A 297 -6.76 -20.13 -2.36
N GLY A 298 -7.74 -20.66 -1.64
CA GLY A 298 -7.87 -20.38 -0.21
C GLY A 298 -8.61 -19.09 0.08
N ALA A 299 -9.29 -18.49 -0.90
CA ALA A 299 -9.90 -17.16 -0.76
C ALA A 299 -11.15 -17.12 0.13
N GLN A 300 -11.76 -18.28 0.39
CA GLN A 300 -13.06 -18.38 1.04
C GLN A 300 -13.13 -17.65 2.40
N PRO A 301 -12.16 -17.78 3.33
CA PRO A 301 -12.23 -17.10 4.63
C PRO A 301 -12.32 -15.57 4.51
N TRP A 302 -11.67 -14.98 3.50
CA TRP A 302 -11.71 -13.54 3.27
C TRP A 302 -12.98 -13.11 2.55
N LEU A 303 -13.39 -13.85 1.51
CA LEU A 303 -14.59 -13.54 0.74
C LEU A 303 -15.88 -13.71 1.55
N SER A 304 -15.87 -14.58 2.57
CA SER A 304 -17.02 -14.80 3.46
C SER A 304 -17.36 -13.56 4.30
N GLY A 305 -16.38 -12.66 4.52
CA GLY A 305 -16.60 -11.38 5.20
C GLY A 305 -17.17 -10.26 4.31
N ALA A 306 -17.29 -10.49 3.00
CA ALA A 306 -17.82 -9.51 2.06
C ALA A 306 -19.36 -9.58 2.01
N PRO A 307 -20.09 -8.48 2.33
CA PRO A 307 -21.56 -8.47 2.31
C PRO A 307 -22.16 -8.87 0.97
N LEU A 308 -21.42 -8.64 -0.12
CA LEU A 308 -21.85 -8.96 -1.47
C LEU A 308 -22.19 -10.44 -1.65
N PHE A 309 -21.37 -11.37 -1.13
CA PHE A 309 -21.63 -12.80 -1.33
C PHE A 309 -22.81 -13.30 -0.49
N SER A 310 -22.84 -12.92 0.79
CA SER A 310 -23.87 -13.37 1.71
C SER A 310 -25.23 -12.73 1.41
N GLN A 311 -25.30 -11.42 1.22
CA GLN A 311 -26.58 -10.71 1.02
C GLN A 311 -27.18 -10.95 -0.37
N LEU A 312 -26.36 -11.13 -1.42
CA LEU A 312 -26.87 -11.51 -2.74
C LEU A 312 -27.20 -13.00 -2.86
N GLY A 313 -26.77 -13.83 -1.91
CA GLY A 313 -26.93 -15.28 -1.98
C GLY A 313 -26.02 -15.94 -3.02
N LEU A 314 -24.85 -15.36 -3.32
CA LEU A 314 -23.83 -15.93 -4.20
C LEU A 314 -23.07 -17.03 -3.43
N LEU A 315 -23.76 -18.15 -3.16
CA LEU A 315 -23.29 -19.23 -2.31
C LEU A 315 -23.11 -20.54 -3.11
N PRO A 316 -22.12 -21.38 -2.76
CA PRO A 316 -21.13 -21.17 -1.71
C PRO A 316 -20.12 -20.08 -2.09
N VAL A 317 -19.54 -19.44 -1.07
CA VAL A 317 -18.45 -18.48 -1.26
C VAL A 317 -17.27 -19.22 -1.90
N PRO A 318 -16.70 -18.72 -3.00
CA PRO A 318 -15.68 -19.45 -3.74
C PRO A 318 -14.37 -19.54 -2.96
N ASN A 319 -13.73 -20.70 -3.03
CA ASN A 319 -12.38 -20.88 -2.50
C ASN A 319 -11.29 -20.57 -3.55
N GLN A 320 -11.65 -20.59 -4.84
CA GLN A 320 -10.77 -20.23 -5.95
C GLN A 320 -11.34 -19.06 -6.74
N LEU A 321 -10.50 -18.11 -7.10
CA LEU A 321 -10.84 -16.93 -7.88
C LEU A 321 -9.79 -16.74 -8.98
N PHE A 322 -10.26 -16.50 -10.20
CA PHE A 322 -9.42 -16.19 -11.34
C PHE A 322 -9.73 -14.78 -11.82
N GLY A 323 -8.71 -14.00 -12.14
CA GLY A 323 -8.85 -12.67 -12.72
C GLY A 323 -7.99 -12.57 -13.96
N TRP A 324 -8.43 -11.82 -14.97
CA TRP A 324 -7.60 -11.53 -16.13
C TRP A 324 -8.00 -10.23 -16.78
N ALA A 325 -7.10 -9.65 -17.56
CA ALA A 325 -7.39 -8.48 -18.36
C ALA A 325 -6.84 -8.60 -19.77
N GLN A 326 -7.44 -7.83 -20.68
CA GLN A 326 -7.09 -7.80 -22.11
C GLN A 326 -6.77 -6.36 -22.55
N SER A 327 -6.01 -6.22 -23.63
CA SER A 327 -5.47 -4.92 -24.08
C SER A 327 -6.42 -4.08 -24.95
N GLN A 328 -7.54 -4.64 -25.44
CA GLN A 328 -8.33 -3.97 -26.47
C GLN A 328 -9.04 -2.72 -25.93
N THR A 329 -9.56 -2.80 -24.70
CA THR A 329 -10.09 -1.63 -23.99
C THR A 329 -9.67 -1.65 -22.52
N PRO A 330 -9.47 -0.49 -21.87
CA PRO A 330 -9.04 -0.40 -20.47
C PRO A 330 -9.97 -1.11 -19.46
N PHE A 331 -11.22 -1.38 -19.87
CA PHE A 331 -12.28 -1.96 -19.04
C PHE A 331 -12.38 -3.47 -19.15
N GLN A 332 -11.61 -4.11 -20.02
CA GLN A 332 -11.58 -5.57 -20.15
C GLN A 332 -10.80 -6.17 -18.98
N THR A 333 -11.39 -6.10 -17.79
CA THR A 333 -10.93 -6.80 -16.59
C THR A 333 -12.08 -7.69 -16.12
N TYR A 334 -11.78 -8.97 -15.99
CA TYR A 334 -12.74 -10.03 -15.74
C TYR A 334 -12.33 -10.84 -14.53
N PHE A 335 -13.32 -11.46 -13.91
CA PHE A 335 -13.14 -12.43 -12.84
C PHE A 335 -14.00 -13.65 -13.10
N ALA A 336 -13.54 -14.82 -12.67
CA ALA A 336 -14.32 -16.05 -12.71
C ALA A 336 -14.15 -16.86 -11.43
N TRP A 337 -15.24 -17.49 -11.01
CA TRP A 337 -15.26 -18.45 -9.92
C TRP A 337 -16.39 -19.45 -10.15
N THR A 338 -16.31 -20.60 -9.46
CA THR A 338 -17.35 -21.63 -9.56
C THR A 338 -18.57 -21.23 -8.74
N LEU A 339 -19.77 -21.40 -9.30
CA LEU A 339 -21.04 -21.13 -8.62
C LEU A 339 -22.07 -22.19 -9.07
N PRO A 340 -22.66 -22.98 -8.17
CA PRO A 340 -23.72 -23.92 -8.52
C PRO A 340 -25.00 -23.16 -8.87
N ASP A 341 -25.82 -23.77 -9.74
CA ASP A 341 -27.14 -23.25 -10.12
C ASP A 341 -27.13 -21.76 -10.50
N ILE A 342 -26.20 -21.38 -11.39
CA ILE A 342 -25.88 -19.98 -11.72
C ILE A 342 -27.13 -19.20 -12.13
N THR A 343 -27.93 -19.74 -13.04
CA THR A 343 -29.10 -19.06 -13.60
C THR A 343 -30.08 -18.65 -12.49
N ASN A 344 -30.51 -19.59 -11.65
CA ASN A 344 -31.44 -19.29 -10.56
C ASN A 344 -30.81 -18.39 -9.50
N THR A 345 -29.50 -18.55 -9.25
CA THR A 345 -28.76 -17.74 -8.28
C THR A 345 -28.66 -16.29 -8.74
N LEU A 346 -28.33 -16.04 -10.02
CA LEU A 346 -28.24 -14.69 -10.57
C LEU A 346 -29.60 -14.01 -10.68
N GLU A 347 -30.66 -14.74 -11.00
CA GLU A 347 -32.03 -14.23 -11.01
C GLU A 347 -32.45 -13.73 -9.61
N LYS A 348 -32.20 -14.52 -8.56
CA LYS A 348 -32.47 -14.13 -7.16
C LYS A 348 -31.57 -12.96 -6.72
N ALA A 349 -30.30 -12.97 -7.14
CA ALA A 349 -29.36 -11.90 -6.83
C ALA A 349 -29.80 -10.56 -7.43
N ALA A 350 -30.41 -10.57 -8.62
CA ALA A 350 -30.92 -9.37 -9.29
C ALA A 350 -31.95 -8.61 -8.44
N LEU A 351 -32.83 -9.35 -7.74
CA LEU A 351 -33.86 -8.78 -6.88
C LEU A 351 -33.26 -8.13 -5.61
N ARG A 352 -32.11 -8.61 -5.15
CA ARG A 352 -31.46 -8.17 -3.91
C ARG A 352 -30.44 -7.05 -4.15
N LEU A 353 -29.81 -7.03 -5.32
CA LEU A 353 -28.69 -6.14 -5.61
C LEU A 353 -28.98 -4.66 -5.39
N PRO A 354 -30.16 -4.10 -5.79
CA PRO A 354 -30.44 -2.69 -5.54
C PRO A 354 -30.37 -2.31 -4.05
N GLU A 355 -30.91 -3.15 -3.16
CA GLU A 355 -30.90 -2.89 -1.72
C GLU A 355 -29.50 -3.09 -1.13
N VAL A 356 -28.78 -4.13 -1.56
CA VAL A 356 -27.39 -4.37 -1.16
C VAL A 356 -26.49 -3.18 -1.54
N LEU A 357 -26.68 -2.60 -2.74
CA LEU A 357 -25.97 -1.40 -3.17
C LEU A 357 -26.34 -0.19 -2.31
N LYS A 358 -27.62 0.08 -2.07
CA LYS A 358 -28.05 1.20 -1.23
C LYS A 358 -27.52 1.10 0.20
N SER A 359 -27.59 -0.09 0.79
CA SER A 359 -27.19 -0.32 2.18
C SER A 359 -25.67 -0.30 2.39
N ASN A 360 -24.89 -0.91 1.50
CA ASN A 360 -23.44 -1.06 1.70
C ASN A 360 -22.60 -0.05 0.90
N TYR A 361 -23.13 0.44 -0.22
CA TYR A 361 -22.41 1.29 -1.17
C TYR A 361 -23.28 2.44 -1.70
N PRO A 362 -23.90 3.26 -0.83
CA PRO A 362 -24.93 4.24 -1.23
C PRO A 362 -24.46 5.22 -2.31
N ARG A 363 -23.17 5.57 -2.32
CA ARG A 363 -22.56 6.44 -3.35
C ARG A 363 -22.54 5.83 -4.73
N PHE A 364 -22.49 4.51 -4.79
CA PHE A 364 -22.47 3.73 -6.01
C PHE A 364 -23.86 3.23 -6.37
N ALA A 365 -24.90 3.44 -5.56
CA ALA A 365 -26.27 2.97 -5.81
C ALA A 365 -27.01 3.84 -6.86
N ILE A 366 -26.43 3.94 -8.06
CA ILE A 366 -26.99 4.63 -9.22
C ILE A 366 -27.29 3.64 -10.36
N GLY A 367 -28.07 4.06 -11.35
CA GLY A 367 -28.42 3.22 -12.48
C GLY A 367 -29.46 2.15 -12.14
N GLU A 368 -29.58 1.15 -13.00
CA GLU A 368 -30.59 0.10 -12.93
C GLU A 368 -29.94 -1.28 -13.06
N VAL A 369 -30.34 -2.19 -12.19
CA VAL A 369 -29.95 -3.61 -12.26
C VAL A 369 -31.02 -4.36 -13.05
N THR A 370 -30.63 -5.03 -14.13
CA THR A 370 -31.53 -5.83 -14.95
C THR A 370 -31.02 -7.26 -15.09
N TYR A 371 -31.90 -8.24 -14.91
CA TYR A 371 -31.62 -9.62 -15.28
C TYR A 371 -32.11 -9.92 -16.70
N LEU A 372 -31.20 -10.39 -17.56
CA LEU A 372 -31.47 -10.72 -18.95
C LEU A 372 -31.68 -12.23 -19.09
N THR A 373 -32.94 -12.66 -19.07
CA THR A 373 -33.35 -14.08 -19.11
C THR A 373 -32.75 -14.83 -20.30
N ASN A 374 -32.76 -14.25 -21.49
CA ASN A 374 -32.25 -14.88 -22.73
C ASN A 374 -30.75 -15.22 -22.69
N ARG A 375 -29.97 -14.63 -21.77
CA ARG A 375 -28.52 -14.87 -21.63
C ARG A 375 -28.12 -15.27 -20.20
N ALA A 376 -29.09 -15.48 -19.31
CA ALA A 376 -28.86 -15.67 -17.87
C ALA A 376 -27.87 -14.66 -17.28
N GLN A 377 -28.00 -13.38 -17.66
CA GLN A 377 -27.02 -12.34 -17.34
C GLN A 377 -27.61 -11.28 -16.42
N LEU A 378 -26.98 -11.07 -15.26
CA LEU A 378 -27.20 -9.88 -14.45
C LEU A 378 -26.39 -8.73 -15.04
N SER A 379 -27.03 -7.59 -15.31
CA SER A 379 -26.38 -6.41 -15.88
C SER A 379 -26.70 -5.17 -15.05
N TRP A 380 -25.72 -4.30 -14.89
CA TRP A 380 -25.88 -3.02 -14.23
C TRP A 380 -25.78 -1.88 -15.24
N LYS A 381 -26.93 -1.35 -15.61
CA LYS A 381 -27.11 -0.28 -16.61
C LYS A 381 -27.15 1.09 -15.96
N GLY A 382 -26.99 2.14 -16.77
CA GLY A 382 -27.07 3.52 -16.31
C GLY A 382 -25.80 4.06 -15.64
N LEU A 383 -24.71 3.28 -15.64
CA LEU A 383 -23.39 3.78 -15.32
C LEU A 383 -22.76 4.45 -16.56
N PRO A 384 -21.99 5.54 -16.40
CA PRO A 384 -21.27 6.12 -17.54
C PRO A 384 -20.19 5.15 -18.03
N VAL A 385 -20.22 4.80 -19.32
CA VAL A 385 -19.25 3.93 -20.04
C VAL A 385 -19.20 2.46 -19.60
N LEU A 386 -19.36 2.18 -18.30
CA LEU A 386 -19.30 0.84 -17.74
C LEU A 386 -20.64 0.11 -17.86
N LEU A 387 -20.57 -1.20 -18.07
CA LEU A 387 -21.71 -2.10 -18.03
C LEU A 387 -21.33 -3.35 -17.22
N PRO A 388 -21.25 -3.24 -15.88
CA PRO A 388 -20.94 -4.38 -15.04
C PRO A 388 -21.92 -5.52 -15.25
N PHE A 389 -21.42 -6.74 -15.25
CA PHE A 389 -22.23 -7.92 -15.48
C PHE A 389 -21.75 -9.13 -14.66
N LEU A 390 -22.68 -10.04 -14.42
CA LEU A 390 -22.44 -11.43 -14.04
C LEU A 390 -23.17 -12.33 -15.04
N ARG A 391 -22.50 -13.35 -15.55
CA ARG A 391 -23.11 -14.34 -16.47
C ARG A 391 -22.44 -15.71 -16.33
N PRO A 392 -23.11 -16.80 -16.71
CA PRO A 392 -22.44 -18.08 -16.90
C PRO A 392 -21.29 -17.97 -17.90
N ALA A 393 -20.20 -18.68 -17.62
CA ALA A 393 -19.14 -18.92 -18.59
C ALA A 393 -19.66 -19.75 -19.79
N PRO A 394 -19.01 -19.65 -20.96
CA PRO A 394 -19.38 -20.45 -22.12
C PRO A 394 -19.27 -21.96 -21.85
N VAL A 395 -20.14 -22.75 -22.48
CA VAL A 395 -20.05 -24.22 -22.50
C VAL A 395 -18.67 -24.64 -23.06
N PRO A 396 -17.99 -25.63 -22.45
CA PRO A 396 -18.45 -26.56 -21.42
C PRO A 396 -18.25 -26.09 -19.96
N GLU A 397 -17.70 -24.91 -19.71
CA GLU A 397 -17.37 -24.40 -18.36
C GLU A 397 -18.56 -23.69 -17.70
N SER A 398 -19.79 -24.13 -17.95
CA SER A 398 -21.02 -23.45 -17.52
C SER A 398 -21.25 -23.41 -16.01
N ASP A 399 -20.38 -24.04 -15.22
CA ASP A 399 -20.35 -23.99 -13.76
C ASP A 399 -19.49 -22.85 -13.19
N PHE A 400 -18.81 -22.08 -14.05
CA PHE A 400 -18.20 -20.81 -13.71
C PHE A 400 -19.16 -19.65 -13.96
N VAL A 401 -19.19 -18.70 -13.02
CA VAL A 401 -19.73 -17.36 -13.28
C VAL A 401 -18.58 -16.44 -13.69
N VAL A 402 -18.80 -15.63 -14.69
CA VAL A 402 -17.90 -14.58 -15.17
C VAL A 402 -18.46 -13.23 -14.79
N ALA A 403 -17.64 -12.46 -14.08
CA ALA A 403 -17.86 -11.06 -13.78
C ALA A 403 -16.97 -10.16 -14.63
N GLY A 404 -17.47 -8.98 -14.99
CA GLY A 404 -16.67 -7.96 -15.64
C GLY A 404 -17.35 -6.60 -15.57
N VAL A 405 -16.62 -5.54 -15.88
CA VAL A 405 -17.15 -4.16 -15.92
C VAL A 405 -17.49 -3.69 -17.33
N PHE A 406 -17.13 -4.47 -18.34
CA PHE A 406 -17.45 -4.22 -19.74
C PHE A 406 -17.56 -5.54 -20.51
N PRO A 407 -18.72 -5.89 -21.09
CA PRO A 407 -18.88 -7.13 -21.82
C PRO A 407 -18.10 -7.07 -23.13
N THR A 408 -17.27 -8.08 -23.39
CA THR A 408 -16.63 -8.26 -24.70
C THR A 408 -17.63 -8.79 -25.71
N THR A 409 -17.64 -8.19 -26.90
CA THR A 409 -18.38 -8.68 -28.08
C THR A 409 -17.55 -9.65 -28.94
N GLY A 410 -16.28 -9.87 -28.60
CA GLY A 410 -15.42 -10.88 -29.22
C GLY A 410 -14.42 -11.43 -28.22
N THR A 411 -14.47 -12.72 -27.95
CA THR A 411 -13.37 -13.43 -27.29
C THR A 411 -12.27 -13.65 -28.32
N GLY A 412 -11.01 -13.36 -28.00
CA GLY A 412 -9.92 -13.79 -28.88
C GLY A 412 -9.99 -15.30 -29.11
N LYS A 413 -9.63 -15.72 -30.32
CA LYS A 413 -9.82 -17.10 -30.75
C LYS A 413 -8.85 -18.08 -30.08
N ALA A 414 -7.68 -17.59 -29.65
CA ALA A 414 -6.64 -18.41 -29.05
C ALA A 414 -6.89 -18.63 -27.55
N ALA A 415 -6.65 -19.87 -27.11
CA ALA A 415 -6.54 -20.18 -25.68
C ALA A 415 -5.31 -19.48 -25.08
N ALA A 416 -5.33 -19.26 -23.76
CA ALA A 416 -4.14 -18.77 -23.07
C ALA A 416 -2.98 -19.80 -23.16
N PRO A 417 -1.72 -19.36 -23.06
CA PRO A 417 -0.56 -20.24 -23.19
C PRO A 417 -0.54 -21.28 -22.07
N ALA A 418 -0.17 -22.52 -22.39
CA ALA A 418 -0.11 -23.59 -21.41
C ALA A 418 0.93 -23.30 -20.30
N GLU A 419 2.00 -22.59 -20.67
CA GLU A 419 3.06 -22.16 -19.76
C GLU A 419 2.55 -21.25 -18.65
N LEU A 420 1.53 -20.41 -18.94
CA LEU A 420 0.89 -19.56 -17.94
C LEU A 420 0.21 -20.41 -16.86
N TYR A 421 -0.52 -21.44 -17.28
CA TYR A 421 -1.17 -22.35 -16.34
C TYR A 421 -0.17 -23.23 -15.60
N ALA A 422 0.93 -23.63 -16.23
CA ALA A 422 2.00 -24.38 -15.59
C ALA A 422 2.64 -23.62 -14.41
N GLN A 423 2.71 -22.29 -14.46
CA GLN A 423 3.16 -21.48 -13.30
C GLN A 423 2.22 -21.64 -12.08
N VAL A 424 0.93 -21.86 -12.32
CA VAL A 424 -0.08 -21.99 -11.26
C VAL A 424 -0.18 -23.43 -10.75
N THR A 425 -0.17 -24.40 -11.67
CA THR A 425 -0.42 -25.81 -11.36
C THR A 425 0.83 -26.56 -10.92
N GLY A 426 2.03 -26.06 -11.25
CA GLY A 426 3.29 -26.65 -10.84
C GLY A 426 3.48 -26.70 -9.31
N PRO A 427 3.34 -25.58 -8.59
CA PRO A 427 3.54 -25.56 -7.14
C PRO A 427 2.29 -26.05 -6.37
N THR A 428 2.49 -27.00 -5.45
CA THR A 428 1.38 -27.58 -4.65
C THR A 428 0.87 -26.64 -3.56
N ASN A 429 1.70 -25.73 -3.06
CA ASN A 429 1.41 -24.83 -1.95
C ASN A 429 1.13 -23.38 -2.37
N LEU A 430 0.88 -23.13 -3.65
CA LEU A 430 0.54 -21.80 -4.17
C LEU A 430 -0.83 -21.32 -3.67
N VAL A 431 -0.86 -20.11 -3.11
CA VAL A 431 -2.07 -19.43 -2.63
C VAL A 431 -2.49 -18.33 -3.60
N TYR A 432 -1.52 -17.59 -4.14
CA TYR A 432 -1.76 -16.47 -5.03
C TYR A 432 -0.68 -16.41 -6.10
N TYR A 433 -1.11 -16.24 -7.34
CA TYR A 433 -0.26 -15.93 -8.49
C TYR A 433 -0.85 -14.73 -9.21
N ASP A 434 0.00 -13.82 -9.62
CA ASP A 434 -0.37 -12.67 -10.43
C ASP A 434 0.74 -12.38 -11.42
N TRP A 435 0.39 -12.32 -12.69
CA TRP A 435 1.23 -11.81 -13.76
C TRP A 435 0.53 -10.65 -14.43
N GLU A 436 1.28 -9.59 -14.72
CA GLU A 436 0.81 -8.50 -15.56
C GLU A 436 1.91 -7.86 -16.39
N ILE A 437 1.51 -7.29 -17.52
CA ILE A 437 2.29 -6.28 -18.22
C ILE A 437 1.99 -4.94 -17.55
N THR A 438 2.92 -4.52 -16.69
CA THR A 438 2.76 -3.36 -15.81
C THR A 438 2.40 -2.09 -16.59
N GLU A 439 3.05 -1.83 -17.73
CA GLU A 439 2.74 -0.68 -18.61
C GLU A 439 1.25 -0.62 -18.97
N HIS A 440 0.68 -1.72 -19.44
CA HIS A 440 -0.73 -1.77 -19.84
C HIS A 440 -1.66 -1.66 -18.63
N ARG A 441 -1.31 -2.32 -17.52
CA ARG A 441 -2.14 -2.34 -16.32
C ARG A 441 -2.18 -1.01 -15.60
N VAL A 442 -1.14 -0.18 -15.63
CA VAL A 442 -1.20 1.20 -15.10
C VAL A 442 -2.34 1.98 -15.78
N ARG A 443 -2.45 1.92 -17.12
CA ARG A 443 -3.51 2.60 -17.87
C ARG A 443 -4.90 2.06 -17.53
N GLY A 444 -5.04 0.74 -17.45
CA GLY A 444 -6.28 0.07 -17.06
C GLY A 444 -6.74 0.49 -15.66
N TRP A 445 -5.85 0.39 -14.67
CA TRP A 445 -6.15 0.74 -13.28
C TRP A 445 -6.42 2.23 -13.08
N LEU A 446 -5.68 3.11 -13.76
CA LEU A 446 -5.92 4.56 -13.71
C LEU A 446 -7.30 4.93 -14.26
N THR A 447 -7.68 4.29 -15.37
CA THR A 447 -9.01 4.47 -15.96
C THR A 447 -10.08 3.98 -14.99
N MET A 448 -9.97 2.75 -14.48
CA MET A 448 -10.89 2.19 -13.49
C MET A 448 -11.02 3.05 -12.24
N ARG A 449 -9.91 3.61 -11.75
CA ARG A 449 -9.90 4.52 -10.61
C ARG A 449 -10.64 5.82 -10.90
N SER A 450 -10.46 6.40 -12.09
CA SER A 450 -11.17 7.61 -12.51
C SER A 450 -12.69 7.39 -12.54
N PHE A 451 -13.15 6.22 -13.00
CA PHE A 451 -14.57 5.85 -12.94
C PHE A 451 -15.07 5.68 -11.52
N TYR A 452 -14.29 5.01 -10.67
CA TYR A 452 -14.61 4.88 -9.25
C TYR A 452 -14.78 6.26 -8.59
N ASP A 453 -13.88 7.19 -8.88
CA ASP A 453 -13.95 8.56 -8.36
C ASP A 453 -15.18 9.31 -8.90
N MET A 454 -15.48 9.20 -10.19
CA MET A 454 -16.64 9.82 -10.81
C MET A 454 -17.96 9.29 -10.24
N VAL A 455 -18.14 7.97 -10.18
CA VAL A 455 -19.37 7.35 -9.67
C VAL A 455 -19.53 7.61 -8.18
N GLY A 456 -18.45 7.43 -7.41
CA GLY A 456 -18.44 7.68 -5.96
C GLY A 456 -18.49 9.16 -5.57
N ARG A 457 -18.36 10.06 -6.55
CA ARG A 457 -18.27 11.52 -6.41
C ARG A 457 -17.12 11.94 -5.49
N TYR A 458 -15.97 11.31 -5.66
CA TYR A 458 -14.74 11.70 -5.01
C TYR A 458 -14.08 12.82 -5.82
N ALA A 459 -13.33 13.71 -5.15
CA ALA A 459 -12.54 14.75 -5.82
C ALA A 459 -11.17 14.19 -6.24
N PRO A 460 -11.01 13.66 -7.48
CA PRO A 460 -9.75 13.04 -7.88
C PRO A 460 -8.58 14.03 -7.73
N PRO A 461 -7.34 13.54 -7.57
CA PRO A 461 -6.19 14.42 -7.49
C PRO A 461 -6.05 15.27 -8.77
N PRO A 462 -5.46 16.47 -8.68
CA PRO A 462 -5.21 17.30 -9.86
C PRO A 462 -4.40 16.53 -10.92
N THR A 463 -4.88 16.54 -12.16
CA THR A 463 -4.25 15.82 -13.28
C THR A 463 -2.86 16.36 -13.62
N ASN A 464 -2.57 17.60 -13.22
CA ASN A 464 -1.28 18.27 -13.37
C ASN A 464 -0.34 18.12 -12.16
N SER A 465 -0.70 17.33 -11.13
CA SER A 465 0.23 17.00 -10.05
C SER A 465 1.40 16.16 -10.56
N ALA A 466 2.57 16.23 -9.92
CA ALA A 466 3.76 15.54 -10.42
C ALA A 466 3.53 14.02 -10.47
N ALA A 467 2.86 13.47 -9.45
CA ALA A 467 2.55 12.04 -9.37
C ALA A 467 1.62 11.56 -10.48
N MET A 468 0.61 12.37 -10.86
CA MET A 468 -0.33 12.01 -11.92
C MET A 468 0.31 12.14 -13.31
N LEU A 469 1.12 13.18 -13.54
CA LEU A 469 1.89 13.33 -14.78
C LEU A 469 2.93 12.21 -14.95
N TRP A 470 3.58 11.79 -13.86
CA TRP A 470 4.54 10.70 -13.85
C TRP A 470 3.93 9.35 -14.26
N LEU A 471 2.70 9.05 -13.83
CA LEU A 471 2.01 7.82 -14.21
C LEU A 471 1.74 7.68 -15.71
N VAL A 472 1.62 8.81 -16.42
CA VAL A 472 1.33 8.84 -17.86
C VAL A 472 2.54 9.24 -18.70
N ASP A 473 3.70 9.46 -18.07
CA ASP A 473 4.93 9.78 -18.77
C ASP A 473 5.45 8.55 -19.52
N THR A 474 5.46 8.62 -20.85
CA THR A 474 5.98 7.56 -21.72
C THR A 474 7.43 7.19 -21.45
N ASN A 475 8.26 8.14 -20.99
CA ASN A 475 9.64 7.86 -20.60
C ASN A 475 9.72 7.03 -19.34
N MET A 476 8.70 7.03 -18.49
CA MET A 476 8.58 6.17 -17.32
C MET A 476 7.94 4.84 -17.72
N THR A 477 6.79 4.86 -18.39
CA THR A 477 5.99 3.66 -18.62
C THR A 477 6.67 2.63 -19.52
N ARG A 478 7.53 3.07 -20.46
CA ARG A 478 8.27 2.16 -21.34
C ARG A 478 9.29 1.26 -20.62
N HIS A 479 9.70 1.62 -19.39
CA HIS A 479 10.58 0.77 -18.58
C HIS A 479 9.77 -0.25 -17.75
N LEU A 480 8.44 -0.18 -17.75
CA LEU A 480 7.56 -1.05 -16.99
C LEU A 480 7.25 -2.34 -17.78
N GLY A 481 8.05 -3.37 -17.55
CA GLY A 481 7.83 -4.70 -18.11
C GLY A 481 6.85 -5.57 -17.31
N ASN A 482 7.07 -6.88 -17.39
CA ASN A 482 6.30 -7.86 -16.63
C ASN A 482 6.49 -7.70 -15.11
N ALA A 483 5.40 -7.77 -14.36
CA ALA A 483 5.42 -8.06 -12.94
C ALA A 483 4.86 -9.46 -12.71
N VAL A 484 5.56 -10.26 -11.91
CA VAL A 484 5.09 -11.58 -11.47
C VAL A 484 5.14 -11.61 -9.95
N THR A 485 4.02 -11.94 -9.31
CA THR A 485 3.86 -12.06 -7.86
C THR A 485 3.38 -13.47 -7.51
N GLU A 486 4.03 -14.09 -6.55
CA GLU A 486 3.69 -15.43 -6.05
C GLU A 486 3.63 -15.40 -4.53
N LEU A 487 2.58 -15.97 -3.95
CA LEU A 487 2.49 -16.24 -2.53
C LEU A 487 2.24 -17.73 -2.30
N THR A 488 3.07 -18.34 -1.45
CA THR A 488 3.05 -19.78 -1.13
C THR A 488 2.85 -19.99 0.36
N LEU A 489 2.07 -21.01 0.72
CA LEU A 489 1.87 -21.41 2.10
C LEU A 489 3.02 -22.34 2.53
N GLN A 490 3.80 -21.91 3.51
CA GLN A 490 4.94 -22.69 4.02
C GLN A 490 4.53 -23.55 5.22
N SER A 491 3.64 -23.01 6.04
CA SER A 491 3.00 -23.72 7.16
C SER A 491 1.61 -23.13 7.38
N PRO A 492 0.76 -23.71 8.26
CA PRO A 492 -0.56 -23.14 8.54
C PRO A 492 -0.56 -21.68 9.01
N ARG A 493 0.56 -21.13 9.47
CA ARG A 493 0.71 -19.74 9.96
C ARG A 493 1.77 -18.92 9.22
N GLU A 494 2.41 -19.49 8.21
CA GLU A 494 3.51 -18.82 7.52
C GLU A 494 3.32 -18.86 6.01
N MET A 495 3.41 -17.70 5.38
CA MET A 495 3.46 -17.55 3.93
C MET A 495 4.79 -16.94 3.50
N SER A 496 5.28 -17.40 2.36
CA SER A 496 6.39 -16.78 1.64
C SER A 496 5.87 -16.11 0.38
N GLY A 497 6.37 -14.93 0.09
CA GLY A 497 6.03 -14.16 -1.10
C GLY A 497 7.26 -13.81 -1.92
N MET A 498 7.09 -13.76 -3.23
CA MET A 498 8.10 -13.27 -4.15
C MET A 498 7.42 -12.41 -5.21
N ARG A 499 8.05 -11.30 -5.56
CA ARG A 499 7.74 -10.53 -6.76
C ARG A 499 8.99 -10.22 -7.55
N THR A 500 8.90 -10.34 -8.86
CA THR A 500 9.88 -9.74 -9.79
C THR A 500 9.15 -8.73 -10.67
N SER A 501 9.64 -7.49 -10.71
CA SER A 501 9.03 -6.39 -11.50
C SER A 501 10.08 -5.33 -11.81
N ALA A 502 9.84 -4.47 -12.81
CA ALA A 502 10.81 -3.46 -13.24
C ALA A 502 11.27 -2.52 -12.10
N ILE A 503 10.32 -2.02 -11.30
CA ILE A 503 10.58 -1.03 -10.24
C ILE A 503 10.07 -1.46 -8.85
N GLY A 504 9.74 -2.74 -8.68
CA GLY A 504 9.31 -3.32 -7.40
C GLY A 504 7.81 -3.24 -7.11
N LEU A 505 7.01 -2.63 -7.99
CA LEU A 505 5.57 -2.40 -7.84
C LEU A 505 4.80 -2.91 -9.05
N SER A 506 3.55 -3.33 -8.83
CA SER A 506 2.57 -3.58 -9.89
C SER A 506 1.89 -2.28 -10.37
N GLY A 507 1.19 -2.33 -11.48
CA GLY A 507 0.44 -1.21 -12.05
C GLY A 507 -0.66 -0.73 -11.12
N PHE A 508 -1.32 -1.65 -10.39
CA PHE A 508 -2.30 -1.30 -9.36
C PHE A 508 -1.64 -0.47 -8.25
N GLU A 509 -0.49 -0.93 -7.76
CA GLU A 509 0.23 -0.26 -6.68
C GLU A 509 0.82 1.07 -7.11
N LEU A 510 1.25 1.21 -8.36
CA LEU A 510 1.71 2.49 -8.93
C LEU A 510 0.57 3.51 -8.96
N VAL A 511 -0.63 3.11 -9.38
CA VAL A 511 -1.81 3.99 -9.36
C VAL A 511 -2.16 4.38 -7.93
N CYS A 512 -2.20 3.42 -6.99
CA CYS A 512 -2.43 3.70 -5.58
C CYS A 512 -1.38 4.64 -4.98
N LEU A 513 -0.10 4.45 -5.32
CA LEU A 513 0.99 5.28 -4.85
C LEU A 513 0.87 6.72 -5.34
N ALA A 514 0.61 6.92 -6.63
CA ALA A 514 0.47 8.26 -7.19
C ALA A 514 -0.73 9.00 -6.60
N TYR A 515 -1.88 8.31 -6.47
CA TYR A 515 -3.05 8.85 -5.80
C TYR A 515 -2.78 9.22 -4.35
N TRP A 516 -2.01 8.39 -3.64
CA TRP A 516 -1.65 8.68 -2.25
C TRP A 516 -0.73 9.89 -2.14
N ILE A 517 0.32 10.02 -2.97
CA ILE A 517 1.21 11.20 -2.97
C ILE A 517 0.44 12.46 -3.35
N ALA A 518 -0.38 12.38 -4.40
CA ALA A 518 -1.15 13.52 -4.90
C ALA A 518 -2.26 13.96 -3.94
N ASN A 519 -2.69 13.08 -3.01
CA ASN A 519 -3.68 13.42 -2.01
C ASN A 519 -3.16 14.53 -1.07
N PRO A 520 -3.92 15.63 -0.87
CA PRO A 520 -3.55 16.67 0.09
C PRO A 520 -3.34 16.16 1.52
N ALA A 521 -4.01 15.06 1.91
CA ALA A 521 -3.85 14.43 3.22
C ALA A 521 -2.52 13.67 3.38
N PHE A 522 -1.77 13.42 2.29
CA PHE A 522 -0.48 12.73 2.33
C PHE A 522 0.46 13.34 3.38
N PRO A 523 1.09 12.54 4.26
CA PRO A 523 1.22 11.08 4.20
C PRO A 523 0.12 10.29 4.90
N ALA A 524 -0.89 10.94 5.49
CA ALA A 524 -1.98 10.21 6.13
C ALA A 524 -2.76 9.39 5.10
N TYR A 525 -3.05 8.14 5.42
CA TYR A 525 -3.90 7.30 4.60
C TYR A 525 -5.38 7.65 4.85
N LYS A 526 -5.84 8.72 4.22
CA LYS A 526 -7.23 9.17 4.30
C LYS A 526 -7.92 9.03 2.94
N PRO A 527 -9.20 8.61 2.90
CA PRO A 527 -9.98 8.65 1.69
C PRO A 527 -9.98 10.05 1.09
N ILE A 528 -9.98 10.11 -0.24
CA ILE A 528 -10.16 11.37 -0.97
C ILE A 528 -11.53 11.96 -0.57
N PRO A 529 -11.60 13.27 -0.28
CA PRO A 529 -12.86 13.89 0.12
C PRO A 529 -13.91 13.76 -0.99
N ALA A 530 -15.16 13.56 -0.57
CA ALA A 530 -16.29 13.57 -1.48
C ALA A 530 -16.61 15.01 -1.91
N ILE A 531 -17.00 15.17 -3.17
CA ILE A 531 -17.65 16.38 -3.67
C ILE A 531 -19.08 16.40 -3.10
N GLY A 532 -19.52 17.56 -2.61
CA GLY A 532 -20.87 17.77 -2.08
C GLY A 532 -21.98 17.43 -3.10
N PRO A 533 -23.25 17.37 -2.66
CA PRO A 533 -24.35 16.94 -3.51
C PRO A 533 -24.62 17.97 -4.63
N ARG A 534 -24.22 17.65 -5.87
CA ARG A 534 -24.88 18.17 -7.08
C ARG A 534 -25.83 17.09 -7.60
N SER A 535 -27.09 17.43 -7.87
CA SER A 535 -28.03 16.49 -8.51
C SER A 535 -27.46 16.05 -9.86
N TRP A 536 -27.46 14.74 -10.11
CA TRP A 536 -27.31 14.28 -11.50
C TRP A 536 -28.58 14.74 -12.22
N PRO A 537 -28.52 15.27 -13.45
CA PRO A 537 -29.73 15.52 -14.21
C PRO A 537 -30.50 14.20 -14.27
N ALA A 538 -31.75 14.21 -13.78
CA ALA A 538 -32.61 13.05 -13.90
C ALA A 538 -32.66 12.69 -15.39
N THR A 539 -32.27 11.46 -15.71
CA THR A 539 -32.40 10.89 -17.05
C THR A 539 -33.89 10.83 -17.39
N GLY A 540 -34.37 11.87 -18.08
CA GLY A 540 -35.79 12.09 -18.37
C GLY A 540 -36.13 13.48 -18.90
N ALA A 541 -35.24 14.46 -18.84
CA ALA A 541 -35.49 15.76 -19.47
C ALA A 541 -35.48 15.64 -21.00
N LYS A 542 -36.67 15.78 -21.60
CA LYS A 542 -36.82 15.95 -23.06
C LYS A 542 -36.03 17.21 -23.49
N PRO A 543 -35.31 17.18 -24.61
CA PRO A 543 -34.58 18.35 -25.08
C PRO A 543 -35.59 19.42 -25.55
N GLY A 544 -35.52 20.63 -24.98
CA GLY A 544 -36.16 21.80 -25.58
C GLY A 544 -36.99 22.72 -24.68
N GLN A 545 -36.51 23.10 -23.49
CA GLN A 545 -37.07 24.28 -22.82
C GLN A 545 -35.96 25.17 -22.24
N PRO A 546 -35.89 26.46 -22.66
CA PRO A 546 -34.90 27.39 -22.13
C PRO A 546 -35.25 27.77 -20.68
N PRO A 547 -34.23 28.02 -19.83
CA PRO A 547 -34.46 28.37 -18.43
C PRO A 547 -35.08 29.77 -18.33
N THR A 548 -36.23 29.86 -17.65
CA THR A 548 -36.82 31.12 -17.22
C THR A 548 -35.93 31.78 -16.16
N VAL A 549 -35.48 32.99 -16.47
CA VAL A 549 -34.77 33.87 -15.53
C VAL A 549 -35.83 34.69 -14.81
N GLU A 550 -36.00 34.49 -13.51
CA GLU A 550 -36.69 35.45 -12.65
C GLU A 550 -35.68 36.43 -12.02
N LYS A 551 -36.13 37.68 -11.94
CA LYS A 551 -35.38 38.88 -11.54
C LYS A 551 -35.11 38.98 -10.05
#